data_AF-A0A388NU97-F1
#
_entry.id   AF-A0A388NU97-F1
#
_cell.length_a   1.000
_cell.length_b   1.000
_cell.length_c   1.000
_cell.angle_alpha   90.00
_cell.angle_beta   90.00
_cell.angle_gamma   90.00
#
_symmetry.space_group_name_H-M   'P 1'
#
loop_
_entity.id
_entity.type
_entity.pdbx_description
1 polymer ?
#
loop_
_entity_poly.entity_id
_entity_poly.type
_entity_poly.pdbx_seq_one_letter_code
_entity_poly.pdbx_strand_id
1 'polypeptide(L)'
;MAIQQCEQLRIELETKRVAASAVITPEIINLYDLKRNKRTTPAVADLHGTTCQSCHLDLSTVELSALKKSPEGEVLECPNCDCYLVV
;
A
#
# COMPACT_ATOMS: atom_id res chain seq x y z
N MET A 1 -13.06 -9.99 -28.90
CA MET A 1 -11.74 -9.32 -28.98
C MET A 1 -11.39 -8.58 -27.69
N ALA A 2 -12.17 -7.60 -27.20
CA ALA A 2 -11.84 -6.85 -25.97
C ALA A 2 -11.67 -7.72 -24.70
N ILE A 3 -12.56 -8.69 -24.46
CA ILE A 3 -12.46 -9.61 -23.31
C ILE A 3 -11.16 -10.42 -23.33
N GLN A 4 -10.73 -10.88 -24.51
CA GLN A 4 -9.49 -11.65 -24.67
C GLN A 4 -8.25 -10.80 -24.35
N GLN A 5 -8.28 -9.51 -24.71
CA GLN A 5 -7.20 -8.57 -24.37
C GLN A 5 -7.14 -8.33 -22.86
N CYS A 6 -8.29 -8.15 -22.20
CA CYS A 6 -8.34 -8.01 -20.74
C CYS A 6 -7.80 -9.25 -20.01
N GLU A 7 -8.17 -10.45 -20.45
CA GLU A 7 -7.64 -11.70 -19.87
C GLU A 7 -6.13 -11.83 -20.05
N GLN A 8 -5.61 -11.49 -21.23
CA GLN A 8 -4.18 -11.54 -21.49
C GLN A 8 -3.40 -10.58 -20.56
N LEU A 9 -3.91 -9.36 -20.38
CA LEU A 9 -3.32 -8.38 -19.46
C LEU A 9 -3.40 -8.85 -18.01
N ARG A 10 -4.51 -9.46 -17.59
CA ARG A 10 -4.66 -10.01 -16.24
C ARG A 10 -3.60 -11.07 -15.95
N ILE A 11 -3.37 -12.00 -16.88
CA ILE A 11 -2.37 -13.06 -16.73
C ILE A 11 -0.95 -12.48 -16.66
N GLU A 12 -0.64 -11.48 -17.49
CA GLU A 12 0.65 -10.81 -17.48
C GLU A 12 0.91 -10.10 -16.14
N LEU A 13 -0.07 -9.32 -15.66
CA LEU A 13 0.03 -8.61 -14.39
C LEU A 13 0.13 -9.56 -13.20
N GLU A 14 -0.61 -10.67 -13.22
CA GLU A 14 -0.53 -11.71 -12.18
C GLU A 14 0.87 -12.33 -12.13
N THR A 15 1.45 -12.62 -13.29
CA THR A 15 2.82 -13.15 -13.38
C THR A 15 3.85 -12.17 -12.80
N LYS A 16 3.72 -10.88 -13.14
CA LYS A 16 4.59 -9.81 -12.59
C LYS A 16 4.41 -9.69 -11.08
N ARG A 17 3.18 -9.78 -10.57
CA ARG A 17 2.87 -9.74 -9.14
C ARG A 17 3.55 -10.89 -8.39
N VAL A 18 3.41 -12.12 -8.88
CA VAL A 18 4.05 -13.30 -8.27
C VAL A 18 5.58 -13.17 -8.26
N ALA A 19 6.17 -12.72 -9.36
CA ALA A 19 7.62 -12.50 -9.43
C ALA A 19 8.10 -11.42 -8.44
N ALA A 20 7.35 -10.32 -8.30
CA ALA A 20 7.67 -9.26 -7.36
C ALA A 20 7.51 -9.69 -5.89
N SER A 21 6.48 -10.49 -5.57
CA SER A 21 6.28 -10.97 -4.19
C SER A 21 7.29 -12.04 -3.77
N ALA A 22 7.93 -12.74 -4.71
CA ALA A 22 8.85 -13.84 -4.42
C ALA A 22 10.11 -13.42 -3.64
N VAL A 23 10.47 -12.14 -3.67
CA VAL A 23 11.63 -11.59 -2.94
C VAL A 23 11.24 -10.94 -1.60
N ILE A 24 9.95 -10.92 -1.25
CA ILE A 24 9.42 -10.32 -0.03
C ILE A 24 9.27 -11.42 1.02
N THR A 25 9.57 -11.11 2.29
CA THR A 25 9.41 -12.07 3.38
C THR A 25 7.94 -12.46 3.57
N PRO A 26 7.64 -13.73 3.94
CA PRO A 26 6.27 -14.19 4.17
C PRO A 26 5.50 -13.35 5.20
N GLU A 27 6.20 -12.85 6.23
CA GLU A 27 5.61 -12.02 7.28
C GLU A 27 5.06 -10.70 6.73
N ILE A 28 5.83 -10.01 5.89
CA ILE A 28 5.46 -8.71 5.31
C ILE A 28 4.36 -8.86 4.26
N ILE A 29 4.46 -9.88 3.39
CA ILE A 29 3.41 -10.10 2.37
C ILE A 29 2.07 -10.49 3.00
N ASN A 30 2.09 -11.29 4.08
CA ASN A 30 0.87 -11.63 4.81
C ASN A 30 0.23 -10.39 5.46
N LEU A 31 1.04 -9.48 6.02
CA LEU A 31 0.56 -8.23 6.59
C LEU A 31 -0.11 -7.35 5.51
N TYR A 32 0.54 -7.23 4.34
CA TYR A 32 -0.03 -6.54 3.19
C TYR A 32 -1.36 -7.16 2.75
N ASP A 33 -1.42 -8.49 2.60
CA ASP A 33 -2.62 -9.20 2.11
C ASP A 33 -3.80 -9.06 3.08
N LEU A 34 -3.56 -9.10 4.39
CA LEU A 34 -4.59 -8.85 5.41
C LEU A 34 -5.26 -7.49 5.22
N LYS A 35 -4.47 -6.46 4.90
CA LYS A 35 -5.00 -5.10 4.70
C LYS A 35 -5.59 -4.94 3.30
N ARG A 36 -4.98 -5.51 2.26
CA ARG A 36 -5.48 -5.48 0.88
C ARG A 36 -6.84 -6.15 0.72
N ASN A 37 -7.09 -7.26 1.42
CA ASN A 37 -8.34 -8.00 1.34
C ASN A 37 -9.51 -7.31 2.04
N LYS A 38 -9.25 -6.41 2.99
CA LYS A 38 -10.27 -5.66 3.73
C LYS A 38 -10.63 -4.32 3.08
N ARG A 39 -9.99 -3.96 1.97
CA ARG A 39 -10.04 -2.60 1.40
C ARG A 39 -10.30 -2.63 -0.10
N THR A 40 -11.03 -1.63 -0.57
CA THR A 40 -11.20 -1.31 -1.99
C THR A 40 -10.16 -0.32 -2.50
N THR A 41 -9.58 0.48 -1.60
CA THR A 41 -8.48 1.42 -1.85
C THR A 41 -7.10 0.77 -1.68
N PRO A 42 -6.02 1.40 -2.16
CA PRO A 42 -4.66 0.89 -1.97
C PRO A 42 -4.35 0.57 -0.50
N ALA A 43 -3.77 -0.60 -0.26
CA ALA A 43 -3.35 -1.04 1.08
C ALA A 43 -2.08 -0.34 1.56
N VAL A 44 -1.25 0.09 0.61
CA VAL A 44 -0.04 0.89 0.80
C VAL A 44 -0.16 2.11 -0.10
N ALA A 45 0.19 3.28 0.40
CA ALA A 45 0.21 4.51 -0.38
C ALA A 45 1.35 5.42 0.04
N ASP A 46 1.78 6.24 -0.90
CA ASP A 46 2.80 7.25 -0.65
C ASP A 46 2.21 8.39 0.19
N LEU A 47 3.05 9.01 1.01
CA LEU A 47 2.76 10.27 1.68
C LEU A 47 3.48 11.41 0.94
N HIS A 48 2.74 12.22 0.20
CA HIS A 48 3.33 13.37 -0.50
C HIS A 48 3.23 14.62 0.37
N GLY A 49 4.34 14.98 1.01
CA GLY A 49 4.39 16.10 1.95
C GLY A 49 3.54 15.83 3.18
N THR A 50 2.28 16.24 3.14
CA THR A 50 1.28 16.01 4.20
C THR A 50 0.11 15.14 3.76
N THR A 51 -0.02 14.86 2.46
CA THR A 51 -1.24 14.24 1.89
C THR A 51 -1.05 12.75 1.64
N CYS A 52 -1.94 11.94 2.23
CA CYS A 52 -2.01 10.50 1.98
C CYS A 52 -2.56 10.22 0.58
N GLN A 53 -1.84 9.48 -0.26
CA GLN A 53 -2.29 9.18 -1.63
C GLN A 53 -3.36 8.08 -1.74
N SER A 54 -3.75 7.44 -0.62
CA SER A 54 -4.88 6.49 -0.60
C SER A 54 -6.23 7.18 -0.37
N CYS A 55 -6.30 8.11 0.59
CA CYS A 55 -7.54 8.82 0.94
C CYS A 55 -7.58 10.29 0.50
N HIS A 56 -6.45 10.82 0.02
CA HIS A 56 -6.29 12.21 -0.41
C HIS A 56 -6.55 13.26 0.68
N LEU A 57 -6.47 12.88 1.95
CA LEU A 57 -6.53 13.82 3.08
C LEU A 57 -5.14 14.17 3.60
N ASP A 58 -5.04 15.40 4.11
CA ASP A 58 -3.85 15.88 4.79
C ASP A 58 -3.79 15.37 6.23
N LEU A 59 -2.61 14.87 6.61
CA LEU A 59 -2.27 14.57 7.98
C LEU A 59 -1.99 15.89 8.72
N SER A 60 -2.49 15.98 9.94
CA SER A 60 -2.20 17.07 10.85
C SER A 60 -0.71 17.11 11.23
N THR A 61 -0.27 18.26 11.74
CA THR A 61 1.12 18.45 12.21
C THR A 61 1.51 17.48 13.33
N VAL A 62 0.56 17.08 14.18
CA VAL A 62 0.78 16.11 15.26
C VAL A 62 1.00 14.71 14.69
N GLU A 63 0.15 14.28 13.75
CA GLU A 63 0.26 12.98 13.09
C GLU A 63 1.57 12.87 12.31
N LEU A 64 1.93 13.90 11.54
CA LEU A 64 3.21 13.96 10.82
C LEU A 64 4.42 13.90 11.76
N SER A 65 4.32 14.55 12.93
CA SER A 65 5.37 14.51 13.94
C SER A 65 5.49 13.14 14.60
N ALA A 66 4.39 12.41 14.75
CA ALA A 66 4.40 11.03 15.24
C ALA A 66 5.06 10.10 14.22
N LEU A 67 4.69 10.20 12.93
CA LEU A 67 5.30 9.41 11.85
C LEU A 67 6.83 9.59 11.78
N LYS A 68 7.32 10.83 11.93
CA LYS A 68 8.76 11.14 11.94
C LYS A 68 9.52 10.60 13.15
N LYS A 69 8.83 10.28 14.24
CA LYS A 69 9.42 9.75 15.48
C LYS A 69 9.42 8.23 15.51
N SER A 70 8.67 7.57 14.64
CA SER A 70 8.67 6.13 14.54
C SER A 70 10.05 5.60 14.15
N PRO A 71 10.48 4.45 14.70
CA PRO A 71 11.74 3.81 14.33
C PRO A 71 11.80 3.49 12.84
N GLU A 72 13.01 3.55 12.28
CA GLU A 72 13.24 3.06 10.91
C GLU A 72 12.83 1.58 10.79
N GLY A 73 12.02 1.28 9.77
CA GLY A 73 11.53 -0.08 9.51
C GLY A 73 10.19 -0.43 10.16
N GLU A 74 9.61 0.46 10.99
CA GLU A 74 8.22 0.28 11.43
C GLU A 74 7.25 0.61 10.28
N VAL A 75 6.20 -0.20 10.14
CA VAL A 75 5.17 0.04 9.13
C VAL A 75 4.22 1.11 9.64
N LEU A 76 4.29 2.28 9.00
CA LEU A 76 3.46 3.44 9.33
C LEU A 76 2.04 3.27 8.78
N GLU A 77 1.05 3.81 9.49
CA GLU A 77 -0.36 3.77 9.07
C GLU A 77 -0.94 5.19 8.96
N CYS A 78 -1.81 5.41 7.98
CA CYS A 78 -2.57 6.64 7.84
C CYS A 78 -3.66 6.69 8.92
N PRO A 79 -3.72 7.71 9.77
CA PRO A 79 -4.71 7.77 10.87
C PRO A 79 -6.15 7.97 10.41
N ASN A 80 -6.35 8.44 9.16
CA ASN A 80 -7.68 8.66 8.61
C ASN A 80 -8.25 7.45 7.89
N CYS A 81 -7.40 6.69 7.19
CA CYS A 81 -7.87 5.59 6.37
C CYS A 81 -7.23 4.26 6.70
N ASP A 82 -6.26 4.17 7.60
CA ASP A 82 -5.53 2.96 7.97
C ASP A 82 -4.76 2.29 6.82
N CYS A 83 -4.46 2.96 5.70
CA CYS A 83 -3.51 2.38 4.73
C CYS A 83 -2.09 2.44 5.30
N TYR A 84 -1.22 1.54 4.87
CA TYR A 84 0.20 1.67 5.14
C TYR A 84 0.79 2.86 4.39
N LEU A 85 1.69 3.59 5.03
CA LEU A 85 2.34 4.77 4.46
C LEU A 85 3.81 4.48 4.15
N VAL A 86 4.22 4.94 2.97
CA VAL A 86 5.63 5.01 2.56
C VAL A 86 5.98 6.50 2.43
N VAL A 87 7.07 6.90 3.07
CA VAL A 87 7.54 8.30 3.16
C VAL A 87 8.84 8.52 2.40
#